data_AF-A0A1H2X538-F1
#
_entry.id   AF-A0A1H2X538-F1
#
_cell.length_a   1.000
_cell.length_b   1.000
_cell.length_c   1.000
_cell.angle_alpha   90.00
_cell.angle_beta   90.00
_cell.angle_gamma   90.00
#
_symmetry.space_group_name_H-M   'P 1'
#
loop_
_entity.id
_entity.type
_entity.pdbx_description
1 polymer ?
#
loop_
_entity_poly.entity_id
_entity_poly.type
_entity_poly.pdbx_seq_one_letter_code
_entity_poly.pdbx_strand_id
1 'polypeptide(L)' 'MAERKLPIGVQSFEIMRENGYVYVDKTAYMDSLIKNGRQYFLSRPRRFGKSLRR' A
#
# COMPACT_ATOMS: atom_id res chain seq x y z
N MET A 1 12.90 -19.00 7.78
CA MET A 1 11.78 -18.15 8.26
C MET A 1 10.52 -18.61 7.54
N ALA A 2 9.38 -18.74 8.23
CA ALA A 2 8.14 -19.18 7.58
C ALA A 2 7.70 -18.15 6.53
N GLU A 3 7.48 -18.61 5.30
CA GLU A 3 7.04 -17.78 4.18
C GLU A 3 5.59 -17.32 4.44
N ARG A 4 5.38 -16.01 4.57
CA ARG A 4 4.05 -15.42 4.79
C ARG A 4 3.44 -15.00 3.46
N LYS A 5 2.15 -15.26 3.27
CA LYS A 5 1.44 -14.97 2.02
C LYS A 5 1.23 -13.47 1.83
N LEU A 6 1.30 -12.98 0.59
CA LEU A 6 0.90 -11.61 0.25
C LEU A 6 -0.63 -11.51 0.12
N PRO A 7 -1.28 -10.47 0.66
CA PRO A 7 -2.73 -10.30 0.65
C PRO A 7 -3.26 -9.79 -0.70
N ILE A 8 -2.93 -10.46 -1.80
CA ILE A 8 -3.39 -10.07 -3.14
C ILE A 8 -4.89 -10.37 -3.26
N GLY A 9 -5.71 -9.34 -3.49
CA GLY A 9 -7.17 -9.48 -3.61
C GLY A 9 -7.91 -9.59 -2.28
N VAL A 10 -7.22 -9.60 -1.14
CA VAL A 10 -7.83 -9.61 0.20
C VAL A 10 -7.91 -8.16 0.71
N GLN A 11 -9.13 -7.69 0.95
CA GLN A 11 -9.38 -6.32 1.44
C GLN A 11 -9.83 -6.25 2.90
N SER A 12 -10.07 -7.40 3.55
CA SER A 12 -10.44 -7.46 4.97
C SER A 12 -9.21 -7.68 5.85
N PHE A 13 -9.06 -6.82 6.85
CA PHE A 13 -7.97 -6.90 7.83
C PHE A 13 -8.08 -8.14 8.74
N GLU A 14 -9.30 -8.53 9.08
CA GLU A 14 -9.58 -9.72 9.90
C GLU A 14 -9.05 -10.99 9.20
N ILE A 15 -9.40 -11.16 7.92
CA ILE A 15 -8.91 -12.27 7.08
C ILE A 15 -7.38 -12.27 7.01
N MET A 16 -6.76 -11.09 6.89
CA MET A 16 -5.31 -10.99 6.84
C MET A 16 -4.64 -11.48 8.13
N ARG A 17 -5.21 -11.13 9.29
CA ARG A 17 -4.69 -11.50 10.61
C ARG A 17 -4.82 -13.00 10.89
N GLU A 18 -5.98 -13.57 10.59
CA GLU A 18 -6.28 -14.97 10.92
C GLU A 18 -5.55 -15.96 10.01
N ASN A 19 -5.36 -15.60 8.74
CA ASN A 19 -4.78 -16.51 7.73
C ASN A 19 -3.27 -16.33 7.53
N GLY A 20 -2.59 -15.62 8.44
CA GLY A 20 -1.12 -15.49 8.43
C GLY A 20 -0.55 -14.70 7.25
N TYR A 21 -1.29 -13.70 6.75
CA TYR A 21 -0.81 -12.82 5.69
C TYR A 21 0.24 -11.82 6.20
N VAL A 22 1.07 -11.32 5.29
CA VAL A 22 1.95 -10.20 5.57
C VAL A 22 1.12 -8.92 5.73
N TYR A 23 1.30 -8.26 6.88
CA TYR A 23 0.82 -6.91 7.12
C TYR A 23 2.02 -6.00 7.42
N VAL A 24 2.06 -4.83 6.78
CA VAL A 24 3.10 -3.82 6.99
C VAL A 24 2.44 -2.58 7.56
N ASP A 25 2.70 -2.29 8.83
CA ASP A 25 2.27 -1.05 9.46
C ASP A 25 3.13 0.12 8.95
N LYS A 26 2.47 1.12 8.37
CA LYS A 26 3.11 2.33 7.83
C LYS A 26 2.84 3.57 8.66
N THR A 27 2.14 3.44 9.80
CA THR A 27 1.69 4.56 10.62
C THR A 27 2.85 5.46 11.05
N ALA A 28 3.97 4.89 11.49
CA ALA A 28 5.15 5.65 11.89
C ALA A 28 5.76 6.48 10.73
N TYR A 29 5.78 5.92 9.51
CA TYR A 29 6.24 6.65 8.33
C TYR A 29 5.30 7.80 7.97
N MET A 30 3.99 7.60 8.11
CA MET A 30 3.00 8.65 7.90
C MET A 30 3.14 9.76 8.94
N ASP A 31 3.34 9.43 10.21
CA ASP A 31 3.56 10.42 11.28
C ASP A 31 4.80 11.29 11.00
N SER A 32 5.91 10.66 10.62
CA SER A 32 7.12 11.38 10.20
C SER A 32 6.87 12.26 8.96
N LEU A 33 6.09 11.77 7.99
CA LEU A 33 5.74 12.51 6.79
C LEU A 33 4.95 13.78 7.14
N ILE A 34 3.99 13.67 8.05
CA ILE A 34 3.12 14.78 8.46
C ILE A 34 3.91 15.82 9.27
N LYS A 35 4.75 15.36 10.21
CA LYS A 35 5.46 16.26 11.13
C LYS A 35 6.65 16.97 10.51
N ASN A 36 7.40 16.27 9.64
CA ASN A 36 8.67 16.78 9.12
C ASN A 36 8.57 17.26 7.66
N GLY A 37 7.42 17.07 7.03
CA GLY A 37 7.20 17.36 5.63
C GLY A 37 6.76 18.78 5.35
N ARG A 38 7.54 19.49 4.52
CA ARG A 38 7.15 20.82 4.03
C ARG A 38 6.41 20.77 2.69
N GLN A 39 6.87 19.96 1.75
CA GLN A 39 6.23 19.73 0.45
C GLN A 39 6.66 18.38 -0.11
N TYR A 40 5.70 17.54 -0.49
CA TYR A 40 5.96 16.27 -1.14
C TYR A 40 5.46 16.30 -2.58
N PHE A 41 6.35 15.99 -3.53
CA PHE A 41 5.95 15.72 -4.90
C PHE A 41 5.46 14.27 -4.99
N LEU A 42 4.15 14.10 -4.86
CA LEU A 42 3.51 12.84 -5.23
C LEU A 42 3.31 12.87 -6.73
N SER A 43 4.19 12.19 -7.47
CA SER A 43 4.00 12.01 -8.90
C SER A 43 2.66 11.30 -9.08
N ARG A 44 1.63 12.05 -9.50
CA ARG A 44 0.38 11.46 -9.96
C ARG A 44 0.61 11.05 -11.39
N PRO A 45 0.88 9.76 -11.69
CA PRO A 45 1.12 9.36 -13.06
C PRO A 45 -0.22 9.54 -13.78
N ARG A 46 -0.35 10.58 -14.62
CA ARG A 46 -1.56 10.75 -15.40
C ARG A 46 -1.61 9.63 -16.43
N ARG A 47 -2.43 8.61 -16.13
CA ARG A 47 -2.83 7.55 -17.07
C ARG A 47 -1.65 6.90 -17.79
N PHE A 48 -0.86 6.10 -17.08
CA PHE A 48 -0.10 5.05 -17.77
C PHE A 48 -1.11 4.02 -18.32
N GLY A 49 -1.21 3.89 -19.65
CA GLY A 49 -1.98 2.81 -20.29
C GLY A 49 -3.42 3.10 -20.74
N LYS A 50 -3.83 4.36 -21.02
CA LYS A 50 -5.07 4.58 -21.79
C LYS A 50 -4.79 4.68 -23.28
N SER A 51 -4.34 3.57 -23.86
CA SER A 51 -4.50 3.36 -25.30
C SER A 51 -6.00 3.20 -25.57
N LEU A 52 -6.51 3.88 -26.61
CA LEU A 52 -7.83 3.62 -27.19
C LEU A 52 -7.99 2.10 -27.35
N ARG A 53 -9.05 1.53 -26.78
CA ARG A 53 -9.58 0.27 -27.28
C ARG A 53 -10.89 0.58 -28.00
N ARG A 54 -10.85 0.28 -29.30
CA ARG A 54 -12.00 -0.04 -30.15
C ARG A 54 -12.82 -1.17 -29.51
#